data_AF-A0A2D5VIB6-F1
#
_entry.id   AF-A0A2D5VIB6-F1
#
_cell.length_a   1.000
_cell.length_b   1.000
_cell.length_c   1.000
_cell.angle_alpha   90.00
_cell.angle_beta   90.00
_cell.angle_gamma   90.00
#
_symmetry.space_group_name_H-M   'P 1'
#
loop_
_entity.id
_entity.type
_entity.pdbx_description
1 polymer ?
#
loop_
_entity_poly.entity_id
_entity_poly.type
_entity_poly.pdbx_seq_one_letter_code
_entity_poly.pdbx_strand_id
1 'polypeptide(L)'
;MVAICARQSVVVQQVADRLSVAQASTDWRQTLETVCPDIVALASPAVLRTEVVEMAADLGCHLLVEKPLATTASQAGHIYQRVRAVGVKHAYAATHCYNPAYVRLKELIQQGMIGQLQEIVVTMGRRHSPPAIMPWSWMLSLEEGGGILNNAGPHLLGILETISGGQLARVMGQCRVLISQAPVVSGLHDHRD
;
A
#
# COMPACT_ATOMS: atom_id res chain seq x y z
N MET A 1 -16.46 5.36 11.68
CA MET A 1 -16.20 3.99 11.20
C MET A 1 -17.35 3.12 11.65
N VAL A 2 -18.08 2.51 10.72
CA VAL A 2 -19.32 1.74 11.03
C VAL A 2 -19.05 0.28 11.35
N ALA A 3 -17.96 -0.28 10.81
CA ALA A 3 -17.51 -1.64 11.08
C ALA A 3 -15.99 -1.74 10.93
N ILE A 4 -15.39 -2.75 11.56
CA ILE A 4 -13.99 -3.15 11.38
C ILE A 4 -13.89 -4.67 11.23
N CYS A 5 -13.08 -5.12 10.27
CA CYS A 5 -12.83 -6.54 10.01
C CYS A 5 -11.35 -6.87 10.15
N ALA A 6 -11.03 -7.96 10.84
CA ALA A 6 -9.68 -8.52 10.84
C ALA A 6 -9.73 -10.04 11.08
N ARG A 7 -8.60 -10.72 10.86
CA ARG A 7 -8.52 -12.18 10.92
C ARG A 7 -8.79 -12.78 12.31
N GLN A 8 -8.41 -12.07 13.37
CA GLN A 8 -8.46 -12.58 14.74
C GLN A 8 -9.57 -11.89 15.54
N SER A 9 -10.57 -12.67 15.97
CA SER A 9 -11.75 -12.18 16.69
C SER A 9 -11.41 -11.37 17.95
N VAL A 10 -10.47 -11.87 18.75
CA VAL A 10 -10.03 -11.19 19.98
C VAL A 10 -9.40 -9.84 19.66
N VAL A 11 -8.50 -9.78 18.67
CA VAL A 11 -7.80 -8.55 18.29
C VAL A 11 -8.76 -7.53 17.68
N VAL A 12 -9.64 -7.95 16.77
CA VAL A 12 -10.61 -7.02 16.14
C VAL A 12 -11.59 -6.46 17.16
N GLN A 13 -12.04 -7.28 18.13
CA GLN A 13 -12.93 -6.82 19.20
C GLN A 13 -12.25 -5.79 20.10
N GLN A 14 -11.02 -6.06 20.54
CA GLN A 14 -10.25 -5.11 21.36
C GLN A 14 -10.04 -3.76 20.65
N VAL A 15 -9.77 -3.79 19.34
CA VAL A 15 -9.61 -2.57 18.55
C VAL A 15 -10.95 -1.86 18.38
N ALA A 16 -12.04 -2.60 18.15
CA ALA A 16 -13.38 -2.03 18.03
C ALA A 16 -13.82 -1.34 19.34
N ASP A 17 -13.62 -1.98 20.49
CA ASP A 17 -13.93 -1.41 21.80
C ASP A 17 -13.15 -0.12 22.05
N ARG A 18 -11.82 -0.17 21.81
CA ARG A 18 -10.92 0.98 21.98
C ARG A 18 -11.29 2.16 21.09
N LEU A 19 -11.79 1.90 19.88
CA LEU A 19 -12.18 2.92 18.90
C LEU A 19 -13.69 3.22 18.90
N SER A 20 -14.46 2.58 19.80
CA SER A 20 -15.93 2.69 19.88
C SER A 20 -16.62 2.40 18.54
N VAL A 21 -16.22 1.32 17.87
CA VAL A 21 -16.77 0.88 16.58
C VAL A 21 -17.88 -0.12 16.84
N ALA A 22 -19.06 0.14 16.29
CA ALA A 22 -20.26 -0.63 16.60
C ALA A 22 -20.20 -2.10 16.17
N GLN A 23 -19.46 -2.42 15.11
CA GLN A 23 -19.38 -3.78 14.57
C GLN A 23 -17.93 -4.23 14.38
N ALA A 24 -17.61 -5.38 14.97
CA ALA A 24 -16.35 -6.09 14.79
C ALA A 24 -16.65 -7.46 14.18
N SER A 25 -15.91 -7.85 13.15
CA SER A 25 -16.13 -9.13 12.48
C SER A 25 -14.83 -9.77 11.99
N THR A 26 -14.87 -11.09 11.82
CA THR A 26 -13.85 -11.85 11.08
C THR A 26 -14.30 -12.23 9.67
N ASP A 27 -15.57 -12.00 9.33
CA ASP A 27 -16.14 -12.23 8.02
C ASP A 27 -16.39 -10.90 7.30
N TRP A 28 -15.44 -10.52 6.45
CA TRP A 28 -15.51 -9.26 5.71
C TRP A 28 -16.57 -9.31 4.61
N ARG A 29 -16.91 -10.48 4.04
CA ARG A 29 -17.91 -10.59 2.96
C ARG A 29 -19.29 -10.31 3.51
N GLN A 30 -19.66 -11.01 4.58
CA GLN A 30 -20.93 -10.78 5.27
C GLN A 30 -21.01 -9.33 5.78
N THR A 31 -19.91 -8.78 6.30
CA THR A 31 -19.90 -7.39 6.78
C THR A 31 -20.16 -6.39 5.65
N LEU A 32 -19.58 -6.56 4.46
CA LEU A 32 -19.86 -5.68 3.32
C LEU A 32 -21.34 -5.71 2.92
N GLU A 33 -21.94 -6.90 2.84
CA GLU A 33 -23.34 -7.10 2.45
C GLU A 33 -24.34 -6.58 3.49
N THR A 34 -24.01 -6.70 4.78
CA THR A 34 -24.91 -6.31 5.87
C THR A 34 -24.80 -4.85 6.25
N VAL A 35 -23.58 -4.30 6.26
CA VAL A 35 -23.31 -2.93 6.66
C VAL A 35 -23.53 -1.96 5.51
N CYS A 36 -23.31 -2.39 4.26
CA CYS A 36 -23.38 -1.55 3.06
C CYS A 36 -22.65 -0.21 3.23
N PRO A 37 -21.34 -0.22 3.55
CA PRO A 37 -20.62 1.02 3.86
C PRO A 37 -20.43 1.90 2.61
N ASP A 38 -20.44 3.23 2.78
CA ASP A 38 -20.13 4.16 1.69
C ASP A 38 -18.67 4.05 1.21
N ILE A 39 -17.76 3.76 2.14
CA ILE A 39 -16.31 3.68 1.89
C ILE A 39 -15.73 2.44 2.54
N VAL A 40 -14.92 1.70 1.79
CA VAL A 40 -14.10 0.58 2.28
C VAL A 40 -12.63 0.99 2.26
N ALA A 41 -12.02 1.02 3.45
CA ALA A 41 -10.59 1.27 3.62
C ALA A 41 -9.83 -0.04 3.85
N LEU A 42 -8.88 -0.37 2.98
CA LEU A 42 -8.14 -1.64 3.01
C LEU A 42 -6.69 -1.42 3.41
N ALA A 43 -6.34 -1.88 4.61
CA ALA A 43 -4.98 -1.93 5.14
C ALA A 43 -4.45 -3.36 5.33
N SER A 44 -5.14 -4.37 4.79
CA SER A 44 -4.75 -5.80 4.80
C SER A 44 -3.52 -6.06 3.91
N PRO A 45 -2.81 -7.19 4.02
CA PRO A 45 -1.76 -7.57 3.06
C PRO A 45 -2.24 -7.55 1.59
N ALA A 46 -1.37 -7.16 0.66
CA ALA A 46 -1.73 -6.95 -0.75
C ALA A 46 -2.30 -8.20 -1.43
N VAL A 47 -1.83 -9.40 -1.04
CA VAL A 47 -2.30 -10.69 -1.55
C VAL A 47 -3.80 -10.94 -1.32
N LEU A 48 -4.41 -10.25 -0.34
CA LEU A 48 -5.82 -10.46 0.05
C LEU A 48 -6.78 -9.41 -0.54
N ARG A 49 -6.28 -8.40 -1.28
CA ARG A 49 -7.08 -7.21 -1.58
C ARG A 49 -7.93 -7.33 -2.83
N THR A 50 -7.50 -8.09 -3.84
CA THR A 50 -8.18 -8.16 -5.14
C THR A 50 -9.67 -8.46 -4.97
N GLU A 51 -9.98 -9.57 -4.29
CA GLU A 51 -11.37 -10.00 -4.09
C GLU A 51 -12.20 -8.97 -3.30
N VAL A 52 -11.62 -8.41 -2.24
CA VAL A 52 -12.31 -7.42 -1.40
C VAL A 52 -12.60 -6.14 -2.18
N VAL A 53 -11.64 -5.68 -2.99
CA VAL A 53 -11.78 -4.49 -3.83
C VAL A 53 -12.88 -4.71 -4.87
N GLU A 54 -12.88 -5.85 -5.55
CA GLU A 54 -13.87 -6.15 -6.59
C GLU A 54 -15.27 -6.25 -6.01
N MET A 55 -15.45 -7.00 -4.92
CA MET A 55 -16.75 -7.12 -4.26
C MET A 55 -17.26 -5.77 -3.72
N ALA A 56 -16.40 -5.01 -3.03
CA ALA A 56 -16.77 -3.70 -2.51
C ALA A 56 -17.13 -2.71 -3.63
N ALA A 57 -16.37 -2.71 -4.73
CA ALA A 57 -16.69 -1.88 -5.89
C ALA A 57 -18.04 -2.27 -6.48
N ASP A 58 -18.30 -3.57 -6.67
CA ASP A 58 -19.53 -4.09 -7.25
C ASP A 58 -20.77 -3.79 -6.39
N LEU A 59 -20.59 -3.65 -5.08
CA LEU A 59 -21.62 -3.17 -4.14
C LEU A 59 -21.78 -1.63 -4.16
N GLY A 60 -21.00 -0.91 -4.97
CA GLY A 60 -21.03 0.55 -5.09
C GLY A 60 -20.19 1.30 -4.06
N CYS A 61 -19.44 0.60 -3.21
CA CYS A 61 -18.61 1.24 -2.19
C CYS A 61 -17.43 1.99 -2.82
N HIS A 62 -17.14 3.18 -2.31
CA HIS A 62 -15.90 3.88 -2.63
C HIS A 62 -14.71 3.24 -1.91
N LEU A 63 -13.52 3.38 -2.47
CA LEU A 63 -12.34 2.62 -2.04
C LEU A 63 -11.19 3.53 -1.59
N LEU A 64 -10.57 3.18 -0.47
CA LEU A 64 -9.24 3.67 -0.07
C LEU A 64 -8.33 2.47 0.16
N VAL A 65 -7.36 2.25 -0.72
CA VAL A 65 -6.53 1.05 -0.69
C VAL A 65 -5.08 1.39 -0.36
N GLU A 66 -4.52 0.71 0.62
CA GLU A 66 -3.10 0.88 0.99
C GLU A 66 -2.15 0.48 -0.15
N LYS A 67 -0.90 0.91 -0.04
CA LYS A 67 0.17 0.53 -0.98
C LYS A 67 0.98 -0.67 -0.44
N PRO A 68 1.48 -1.58 -1.30
CA PRO A 68 1.24 -1.67 -2.74
C PRO A 68 -0.16 -2.21 -3.06
N LEU A 69 -0.77 -1.81 -4.19
CA LEU A 69 -2.15 -2.19 -4.54
C LEU A 69 -2.33 -3.72 -4.62
N ALA A 70 -1.38 -4.41 -5.24
CA ALA A 70 -1.30 -5.87 -5.38
C ALA A 70 0.17 -6.32 -5.36
N THR A 71 0.42 -7.63 -5.38
CA THR A 71 1.79 -8.19 -5.43
C THR A 71 2.42 -8.16 -6.82
N THR A 72 1.60 -8.02 -7.87
CA THR A 72 2.07 -7.92 -9.26
C THR A 72 1.46 -6.72 -9.99
N ALA A 73 2.17 -6.19 -10.98
CA ALA A 73 1.66 -5.09 -11.80
C ALA A 73 0.41 -5.48 -12.61
N SER A 74 0.35 -6.74 -13.08
CA SER A 74 -0.81 -7.28 -13.80
C SER A 74 -2.07 -7.27 -12.92
N GLN A 75 -1.98 -7.78 -11.70
CA GLN A 75 -3.11 -7.76 -10.75
C GLN A 75 -3.51 -6.33 -10.37
N ALA A 76 -2.54 -5.45 -10.12
CA ALA A 76 -2.83 -4.03 -9.85
C ALA A 76 -3.56 -3.36 -11.02
N GLY A 77 -3.15 -3.65 -12.25
CA GLY A 77 -3.80 -3.17 -13.47
C GLY A 77 -5.23 -3.71 -13.63
N HIS A 78 -5.44 -4.99 -13.33
CA HIS A 78 -6.77 -5.61 -13.32
C HIS A 78 -7.72 -4.91 -12.33
N ILE A 79 -7.29 -4.76 -11.07
CA ILE A 79 -8.05 -4.05 -10.04
C ILE A 79 -8.40 -2.64 -10.50
N TYR A 80 -7.42 -1.89 -11.01
CA TYR A 80 -7.63 -0.53 -11.48
C TYR A 80 -8.68 -0.47 -12.61
N GLN A 81 -8.58 -1.34 -13.61
CA GLN A 81 -9.53 -1.43 -14.71
C GLN A 81 -10.95 -1.77 -14.23
N ARG A 82 -11.08 -2.72 -13.28
CA ARG A 82 -12.38 -3.10 -12.72
C ARG A 82 -13.04 -1.93 -11.99
N VAL A 83 -12.33 -1.31 -11.05
CA VAL A 83 -12.85 -0.17 -10.27
C VAL A 83 -13.24 1.00 -11.18
N ARG A 84 -12.42 1.27 -12.20
CA ARG A 84 -12.71 2.27 -13.26
C ARG A 84 -13.97 1.94 -14.06
N ALA A 85 -14.20 0.67 -14.39
CA ALA A 85 -15.37 0.24 -15.15
C ALA A 85 -16.66 0.35 -14.35
N VAL A 86 -16.62 0.05 -13.05
CA VAL A 86 -17.77 0.20 -12.15
C VAL A 86 -18.08 1.68 -11.89
N GLY A 87 -17.05 2.54 -11.83
CA GLY A 87 -17.22 3.99 -11.72
C GLY A 87 -17.33 4.51 -10.28
N VAL A 88 -16.96 3.71 -9.27
CA VAL A 88 -16.85 4.19 -7.88
C VAL A 88 -15.63 5.09 -7.69
N LYS A 89 -15.70 5.99 -6.71
CA LYS A 89 -14.53 6.79 -6.32
C LYS A 89 -13.50 5.88 -5.66
N HIS A 90 -12.23 6.12 -5.97
CA HIS A 90 -11.11 5.37 -5.42
C HIS A 90 -9.94 6.30 -5.09
N ALA A 91 -9.20 5.94 -4.04
CA ALA A 91 -7.95 6.58 -3.63
C ALA A 91 -6.92 5.51 -3.29
N TYR A 92 -5.66 5.82 -3.60
CA TYR A 92 -4.51 4.98 -3.31
C TYR A 92 -3.71 5.64 -2.19
N ALA A 93 -3.41 4.91 -1.11
CA ALA A 93 -2.69 5.46 0.05
C ALA A 93 -1.18 5.63 -0.21
N ALA A 94 -0.83 6.27 -1.33
CA ALA A 94 0.53 6.74 -1.61
C ALA A 94 0.80 8.02 -0.79
N THR A 95 0.94 7.86 0.53
CA THR A 95 1.06 8.98 1.49
C THR A 95 2.13 10.00 1.12
N HIS A 96 3.21 9.60 0.47
CA HIS A 96 4.26 10.51 0.01
C HIS A 96 3.74 11.50 -1.04
N CYS A 97 2.82 11.12 -1.93
CA CYS A 97 2.25 12.05 -2.90
C CYS A 97 1.44 13.18 -2.24
N TYR A 98 1.01 12.99 -0.99
CA TYR A 98 0.27 13.96 -0.20
C TYR A 98 1.14 14.70 0.83
N ASN A 99 2.46 14.48 0.83
CA ASN A 99 3.35 15.15 1.77
C ASN A 99 3.42 16.66 1.45
N PRO A 100 3.08 17.56 2.40
CA PRO A 100 3.04 18.99 2.15
C PRO A 100 4.38 19.56 1.71
N ALA A 101 5.51 18.95 2.09
CA ALA A 101 6.83 19.36 1.61
C ALA A 101 7.01 19.11 0.11
N TYR A 102 6.52 17.98 -0.42
CA TYR A 102 6.59 17.69 -1.86
C TYR A 102 5.56 18.47 -2.66
N VAL A 103 4.37 18.70 -2.10
CA VAL A 103 3.38 19.60 -2.67
C VAL A 103 3.97 21.00 -2.80
N ARG A 104 4.59 21.52 -1.74
CA ARG A 104 5.22 22.85 -1.76
C ARG A 104 6.41 22.91 -2.73
N LEU A 105 7.23 21.86 -2.79
CA LEU A 105 8.34 21.78 -3.73
C LEU A 105 7.85 21.82 -5.18
N LYS A 106 6.78 21.07 -5.50
CA LYS A 106 6.14 21.11 -6.81
C LYS A 106 5.68 22.52 -7.17
N GLU A 107 5.01 23.22 -6.26
CA GLU A 107 4.57 24.61 -6.48
C GLU A 107 5.74 25.56 -6.76
N LEU A 108 6.83 25.46 -6.00
CA LEU A 108 8.02 26.29 -6.19
C LEU A 108 8.67 26.03 -7.56
N ILE A 109 8.72 24.77 -7.99
CA ILE A 109 9.21 24.40 -9.33
C ILE A 109 8.30 25.00 -10.41
N GLN A 110 6.97 24.87 -10.27
CA GLN A 110 5.99 25.44 -11.20
C GLN A 110 6.04 26.97 -11.26
N GLN A 111 6.40 27.63 -10.16
CA GLN A 111 6.62 29.07 -10.10
C GLN A 111 7.93 29.52 -10.74
N GLY A 112 8.76 28.59 -11.23
CA GLY A 112 10.04 28.90 -11.87
C GLY A 112 11.16 29.30 -10.90
N MET A 113 11.01 29.03 -9.60
CA MET A 113 11.96 29.45 -8.56
C MET A 113 13.39 28.92 -8.75
N ILE A 114 13.56 27.83 -9.51
CA ILE A 114 14.85 27.22 -9.83
C ILE A 114 15.16 27.25 -11.34
N GLY A 115 14.37 27.96 -12.14
CA GLY A 115 14.44 27.89 -13.60
C GLY A 115 13.90 26.56 -14.16
N GLN A 116 14.48 26.08 -15.26
CA GLN A 116 14.07 24.82 -15.88
C GLN A 116 14.62 23.63 -15.09
N LEU A 117 13.73 22.75 -14.62
CA LEU A 117 14.10 21.50 -13.97
C LEU A 117 14.92 20.61 -14.92
N GLN A 118 16.16 20.30 -14.54
CA GLN A 118 17.07 19.45 -15.32
C GLN A 118 17.14 18.01 -14.80
N GLU A 119 17.23 17.83 -13.48
CA GLU A 119 17.44 16.53 -12.85
C GLU A 119 16.78 16.47 -11.47
N ILE A 120 16.25 15.29 -11.11
CA ILE A 120 15.84 14.97 -9.74
C ILE A 120 16.57 13.69 -9.32
N VAL A 121 17.31 13.78 -8.21
CA VAL A 121 17.92 12.62 -7.56
C VAL A 121 17.17 12.33 -6.26
N VAL A 122 16.63 11.12 -6.13
CA VAL A 122 15.96 10.68 -4.90
C VAL A 122 16.70 9.49 -4.31
N THR A 123 17.15 9.64 -3.07
CA THR A 123 17.81 8.59 -2.31
C THR A 123 16.92 8.22 -1.12
N MET A 124 16.55 6.95 -1.02
CA MET A 124 15.83 6.43 0.14
C MET A 124 16.63 5.31 0.80
N GLY A 125 17.21 5.65 1.94
CA GLY A 125 17.80 4.67 2.84
C GLY A 125 16.77 4.18 3.85
N ARG A 126 16.81 2.89 4.16
CA ARG A 126 16.20 2.36 5.37
C ARG A 126 17.31 1.93 6.32
N ARG A 127 17.26 2.40 7.56
CA ARG A 127 18.05 1.83 8.65
C ARG A 127 17.50 0.45 8.93
N HIS A 128 18.12 -0.56 8.35
CA HIS A 128 17.88 -1.94 8.75
C HIS A 128 18.93 -2.33 9.79
N SER A 129 18.57 -3.26 10.67
CA SER A 129 19.57 -4.05 11.37
C SER A 129 20.57 -4.63 10.36
N PRO A 130 21.83 -4.86 10.73
CA PRO A 130 22.79 -5.56 9.88
C PRO A 130 22.12 -6.79 9.25
N PRO A 131 22.29 -7.03 7.93
CA PRO A 131 21.68 -8.16 7.22
C PRO A 131 21.78 -9.49 7.98
N ALA A 132 22.89 -9.72 8.69
CA ALA A 132 23.17 -10.93 9.46
C ALA A 132 22.24 -11.18 10.66
N ILE A 133 21.57 -10.15 11.20
CA ILE A 133 20.71 -10.28 12.39
C ILE A 133 19.25 -9.92 12.11
N MET A 134 18.88 -9.65 10.85
CA MET A 134 17.50 -9.35 10.50
C MET A 134 16.66 -10.62 10.57
N PRO A 135 15.65 -10.71 11.44
CA PRO A 135 14.82 -11.90 11.51
C PRO A 135 13.99 -12.10 10.25
N TRP A 136 13.63 -13.36 10.00
CA TRP A 136 12.68 -13.73 8.95
C TRP A 136 11.34 -13.00 9.14
N SER A 137 10.79 -12.50 8.03
CA SER A 137 9.46 -11.91 7.94
C SER A 137 8.98 -11.92 6.48
N TRP A 138 7.69 -11.66 6.24
CA TRP A 138 7.15 -11.52 4.89
C TRP A 138 7.91 -10.51 4.02
N MET A 139 8.54 -9.49 4.60
CA MET A 139 9.35 -8.50 3.85
C MET A 139 10.56 -9.12 3.13
N LEU A 140 10.99 -10.32 3.55
CA LEU A 140 12.08 -11.06 2.92
C LEU A 140 11.59 -12.13 1.92
N SER A 141 10.27 -12.30 1.74
CA SER A 141 9.68 -13.19 0.75
C SER A 141 9.07 -12.38 -0.41
N LEU A 142 9.50 -12.63 -1.65
CA LEU A 142 8.90 -11.98 -2.82
C LEU A 142 7.47 -12.45 -3.10
N GLU A 143 7.18 -13.72 -2.81
CA GLU A 143 5.86 -14.33 -3.00
C GLU A 143 4.81 -13.65 -2.11
N GLU A 144 5.20 -13.26 -0.89
CA GLU A 144 4.37 -12.52 0.07
C GLU A 144 4.29 -11.00 -0.21
N GLY A 145 4.87 -10.54 -1.33
CA GLY A 145 4.92 -9.10 -1.67
C GLY A 145 6.01 -8.32 -0.92
N GLY A 146 6.99 -9.02 -0.35
CA GLY A 146 8.18 -8.44 0.24
C GLY A 146 9.15 -7.85 -0.78
N GLY A 147 10.34 -7.49 -0.30
CA GLY A 147 11.37 -6.83 -1.09
C GLY A 147 11.28 -5.31 -0.99
N ILE A 148 12.44 -4.67 -0.83
CA ILE A 148 12.53 -3.21 -0.74
C ILE A 148 12.03 -2.55 -2.01
N LEU A 149 12.34 -3.09 -3.20
CA LEU A 149 11.87 -2.49 -4.44
C LEU A 149 10.33 -2.44 -4.51
N ASN A 150 9.63 -3.51 -4.13
CA ASN A 150 8.17 -3.56 -4.12
C ASN A 150 7.55 -2.58 -3.11
N ASN A 151 8.21 -2.33 -1.99
CA ASN A 151 7.65 -1.57 -0.87
C ASN A 151 8.12 -0.10 -0.82
N ALA A 152 9.29 0.19 -1.36
CA ALA A 152 9.92 1.51 -1.44
C ALA A 152 9.79 2.13 -2.83
N GLY A 153 9.87 1.33 -3.88
CA GLY A 153 9.82 1.78 -5.27
C GLY A 153 8.57 2.62 -5.58
N PRO A 154 7.35 2.17 -5.22
CA PRO A 154 6.14 2.96 -5.45
C PRO A 154 6.17 4.35 -4.79
N HIS A 155 6.82 4.48 -3.63
CA HIS A 155 6.98 5.80 -2.99
C HIS A 155 7.92 6.68 -3.78
N LEU A 156 9.06 6.15 -4.24
CA LEU A 156 10.03 6.91 -5.05
C LEU A 156 9.40 7.40 -6.35
N LEU A 157 8.68 6.53 -7.05
CA LEU A 157 7.97 6.88 -8.28
C LEU A 157 6.90 7.94 -8.01
N GLY A 158 6.09 7.76 -6.97
CA GLY A 158 5.07 8.74 -6.59
C GLY A 158 5.66 10.11 -6.25
N ILE A 159 6.80 10.15 -5.55
CA ILE A 159 7.52 11.40 -5.25
C ILE A 159 8.01 12.07 -6.53
N LEU A 160 8.66 11.30 -7.43
CA LEU A 160 9.19 11.80 -8.70
C LEU A 160 8.08 12.39 -9.58
N GLU A 161 6.97 11.68 -9.75
CA GLU A 161 5.82 12.15 -10.54
C GLU A 161 5.17 13.38 -9.89
N THR A 162 5.06 13.39 -8.55
CA THR A 162 4.50 14.53 -7.81
C THR A 162 5.34 15.79 -8.00
N ILE A 163 6.66 15.71 -7.76
CA ILE A 163 7.57 16.86 -7.79
C ILE A 163 7.77 17.37 -9.22
N SER A 164 8.00 16.45 -10.17
CA SER A 164 8.24 16.84 -11.57
C SER A 164 6.97 17.34 -12.28
N GLY A 165 5.79 16.85 -11.87
CA GLY A 165 4.54 17.06 -12.59
C GLY A 165 4.48 16.40 -13.97
N GLY A 166 5.50 15.60 -14.33
CA GLY A 166 5.61 14.91 -15.60
C GLY A 166 5.12 13.47 -15.52
N GLN A 167 5.00 12.83 -16.69
CA GLN A 167 4.75 11.41 -16.81
C GLN A 167 6.06 10.66 -17.08
N LEU A 168 6.19 9.47 -16.49
CA LEU A 168 7.36 8.63 -16.69
C LEU A 168 7.41 8.10 -18.13
N ALA A 169 8.46 8.45 -18.87
CA ALA A 169 8.60 8.01 -20.27
C ALA A 169 9.34 6.67 -20.41
N ARG A 170 10.41 6.47 -19.63
CA ARG A 170 11.29 5.30 -19.69
C ARG A 170 11.90 5.01 -18.32
N VAL A 171 12.20 3.74 -18.06
CA VAL A 171 12.82 3.27 -16.81
C VAL A 171 13.95 2.31 -17.13
N MET A 172 15.04 2.41 -16.38
CA MET A 172 16.09 1.40 -16.31
C MET A 172 16.52 1.23 -14.86
N GLY A 173 16.97 0.03 -14.49
CA GLY A 173 17.40 -0.24 -13.13
C GLY A 173 18.00 -1.62 -12.95
N GLN A 174 18.62 -1.81 -11.80
CA GLN A 174 19.17 -3.08 -11.35
C GLN A 174 18.70 -3.35 -9.92
N CYS A 175 18.36 -4.60 -9.63
CA CYS A 175 18.08 -5.07 -8.29
C CYS A 175 19.09 -6.16 -7.91
N ARG A 176 19.36 -6.29 -6.61
CA ARG A 176 20.21 -7.34 -6.04
C ARG A 176 19.57 -7.91 -4.79
N VAL A 177 19.73 -9.21 -4.58
CA VAL A 177 19.37 -9.87 -3.32
C VAL A 177 20.51 -9.62 -2.33
N LEU A 178 20.19 -8.93 -1.23
CA LEU A 178 21.17 -8.60 -0.18
C LEU A 178 21.13 -9.56 1.01
N ILE A 179 20.01 -10.24 1.19
CA ILE A 179 19.75 -11.17 2.29
C ILE A 179 19.29 -12.47 1.64
N SER A 180 20.12 -13.50 1.69
CA SER A 180 19.79 -14.85 1.20
C SER A 180 19.37 -15.79 2.32
N GLN A 181 19.62 -15.42 3.58
CA GLN A 181 19.29 -16.19 4.78
C GLN A 181 18.98 -15.24 5.93
N ALA A 182 18.02 -15.64 6.77
CA ALA A 182 17.59 -14.87 7.94
C ALA A 182 17.27 -15.83 9.10
N PRO A 183 17.64 -15.51 10.35
CA PRO A 183 17.24 -16.29 11.51
C PRO A 183 15.73 -16.23 11.73
N VAL A 184 15.15 -17.34 12.16
CA VAL A 184 13.77 -17.40 12.66
C VAL A 184 13.81 -17.14 14.17
N VAL A 185 12.98 -16.22 14.65
CA VAL A 185 12.92 -15.87 16.08
C VAL A 185 11.49 -15.95 16.57
N SER A 186 11.32 -16.26 17.86
CA SER A 186 10.00 -16.29 18.49
C SER A 186 9.37 -14.90 18.55
N GLY A 187 8.04 -14.83 18.43
CA GLY A 187 7.26 -13.59 18.53
C GLY A 187 7.10 -12.80 17.24
N LEU A 188 7.80 -13.17 16.16
CA LEU A 188 7.51 -12.70 14.80
C LEU A 188 6.69 -13.75 14.05
N HIS A 189 5.72 -13.31 13.27
CA HIS A 189 4.90 -14.22 12.48
C HIS A 189 5.75 -14.83 11.35
N ASP A 190 5.83 -16.16 11.33
CA ASP A 190 6.36 -16.91 10.20
C ASP A 190 5.24 -17.13 9.18
N HIS A 191 5.47 -16.68 7.95
CA HIS A 191 4.52 -16.77 6.84
C HIS A 191 4.71 -18.03 5.99
N ARG A 192 5.59 -18.95 6.42
CA ARG A 192 5.84 -20.23 5.73
C ARG A 192 4.96 -21.38 6.23
N ASP A 193 4.28 -21.18 7.35
CA ASP A 193 3.36 -22.13 7.98
C ASP A 193 1.91 -21.90 7.50
#